data_AF-A0A0D2ENS0-F1
#
_entry.id   AF-A0A0D2ENS0-F1
#
_cell.length_a   1.000
_cell.length_b   1.000
_cell.length_c   1.000
_cell.angle_alpha   90.00
_cell.angle_beta   90.00
_cell.angle_gamma   90.00
#
_symmetry.space_group_name_H-M   'P 1'
#
loop_
_entity.id
_entity.type
_entity.pdbx_description
1 polymer ?
#
loop_
_entity_poly.entity_id
_entity_poly.type
_entity_poly.pdbx_seq_one_letter_code
_entity_poly.pdbx_strand_id
1 'polypeptide(L)'
;MASRGGMYAKMAAVFITCCIGGPALMYYVTPSEGEVFKRFNPDLQKRNLELRDQRTKDYEVFLSQLKEYSKSDKPIWEAAADAQRQAKEQLLQKEAEDRALQQKMRDEMRAQAHGR
;
A
#
# COMPACT_ATOMS: atom_id res chain seq x y z
N MET A 1 45.45 36.77 -24.54
CA MET A 1 44.59 35.65 -24.09
C MET A 1 43.16 35.95 -24.52
N ALA A 2 42.54 35.12 -25.36
CA ALA A 2 41.16 35.36 -25.81
C ALA A 2 40.18 35.25 -24.63
N SER A 3 39.23 36.19 -24.56
CA SER A 3 38.26 36.25 -23.45
C SER A 3 37.33 35.02 -23.51
N ARG A 4 37.20 34.31 -22.39
CA ARG A 4 36.33 33.12 -22.25
C ARG A 4 34.87 33.48 -21.93
N GLY A 5 34.52 34.76 -21.91
CA GLY A 5 33.19 35.24 -21.47
C GLY A 5 32.03 34.65 -22.27
N GLY A 6 32.18 34.55 -23.60
CA GLY A 6 31.15 33.94 -24.45
C GLY A 6 30.92 32.44 -24.20
N MET A 7 31.96 31.71 -23.77
CA MET A 7 31.84 30.30 -23.41
C MET A 7 31.07 30.14 -22.09
N TYR A 8 31.37 30.94 -21.08
CA TYR A 8 30.67 30.90 -19.80
C TYR A 8 29.20 31.32 -19.93
N ALA A 9 28.89 32.31 -20.77
CA ALA A 9 27.51 32.70 -21.05
C ALA A 9 26.69 31.56 -21.66
N LYS A 10 27.26 30.80 -22.62
CA LYS A 10 26.61 29.62 -23.22
C LYS A 10 26.39 28.51 -22.19
N MET A 11 27.39 28.23 -21.35
CA MET A 11 27.27 27.23 -20.29
C MET A 11 26.21 27.61 -19.26
N ALA A 12 26.14 28.87 -18.86
CA ALA A 12 25.12 29.37 -17.93
C ALA A 12 23.71 29.27 -18.54
N ALA A 13 23.55 29.60 -19.83
CA ALA A 13 22.27 29.46 -20.52
C ALA A 13 21.77 28.01 -20.53
N VAL A 14 22.63 27.06 -20.92
CA VAL A 14 22.27 25.63 -20.93
C VAL A 14 21.92 25.13 -19.52
N PHE A 15 22.70 25.52 -18.52
CA PHE A 15 22.44 25.14 -17.13
C PHE A 15 21.07 25.61 -16.65
N ILE A 16 20.72 26.88 -16.90
CA ILE A 16 19.42 27.45 -16.54
C ILE A 16 18.29 26.72 -17.28
N THR A 17 18.45 26.46 -18.58
CA THR A 17 17.46 25.71 -19.36
C THR A 17 17.24 24.31 -18.81
N CYS A 18 18.29 23.58 -18.40
CA CYS A 18 18.14 22.25 -17.83
C CYS A 18 17.52 22.29 -16.43
N CYS A 19 18.01 23.17 -15.55
CA CYS A 19 17.57 23.24 -14.16
C CYS A 19 16.15 23.80 -13.99
N ILE A 20 15.72 24.72 -14.85
CA ILE A 20 14.36 25.30 -14.79
C ILE A 20 13.44 24.62 -15.79
N GLY A 21 13.91 24.37 -17.02
CA GLY A 21 13.11 23.76 -18.07
C GLY A 21 12.73 22.31 -17.77
N GLY A 22 13.58 21.55 -17.08
CA GLY A 22 13.25 20.19 -16.63
C GLY A 22 12.02 20.16 -15.71
N PRO A 23 12.06 20.84 -14.54
CA PRO A 23 10.91 20.96 -13.66
C PRO A 23 9.70 21.62 -14.32
N ALA A 24 9.89 22.66 -15.15
CA ALA A 24 8.79 23.32 -15.84
C ALA A 24 8.07 22.39 -16.82
N LEU A 25 8.81 21.58 -17.59
CA LEU A 25 8.23 20.57 -18.47
C LEU A 25 7.50 19.49 -17.67
N MET A 26 8.06 19.07 -16.55
CA MET A 26 7.44 18.09 -15.66
C MET A 26 6.11 18.61 -15.13
N TYR A 27 6.04 19.84 -14.63
CA TYR A 27 4.78 20.44 -14.17
C TYR A 27 3.77 20.66 -15.29
N TYR A 28 4.23 20.91 -16.52
CA TYR A 28 3.34 21.07 -17.67
C TYR A 28 2.70 19.74 -18.11
N VAL A 29 3.45 18.64 -18.09
CA VAL A 29 2.97 17.32 -18.54
C VAL A 29 2.25 16.56 -17.43
N THR A 30 2.67 16.75 -16.19
CA THR A 30 2.06 16.05 -15.05
C THR A 30 0.64 16.56 -14.85
N PRO A 31 -0.38 15.70 -14.96
CA PRO A 31 -1.77 16.12 -14.79
C PRO A 31 -1.99 16.66 -13.37
N SER A 32 -2.82 17.69 -13.29
CA SER A 32 -3.19 18.32 -12.02
C SER A 32 -3.93 17.35 -11.08
N GLU A 33 -3.90 17.64 -9.77
CA GLU A 33 -4.59 16.82 -8.77
C GLU A 33 -6.08 16.66 -9.12
N GLY A 34 -6.51 15.41 -9.27
CA GLY A 34 -7.90 15.05 -9.58
C GLY A 34 -8.29 15.10 -11.06
N GLU A 35 -7.43 15.55 -11.97
CA GLU A 35 -7.72 15.52 -13.41
C GLU A 35 -7.81 14.09 -13.95
N VAL A 36 -6.91 13.21 -13.48
CA VAL A 36 -6.95 11.77 -13.78
C VAL A 36 -8.25 11.14 -13.25
N PHE A 37 -8.71 11.57 -12.07
CA PHE A 37 -9.95 11.07 -11.48
C PHE A 37 -11.18 11.46 -12.32
N LYS A 38 -11.22 12.68 -12.85
CA LYS A 38 -12.30 13.15 -13.73
C LYS A 38 -12.38 12.37 -15.05
N ARG A 39 -11.26 11.83 -15.53
CA ARG A 39 -11.19 11.01 -16.75
C ARG A 39 -11.65 9.56 -16.54
N PHE A 40 -11.87 9.11 -15.31
CA PHE A 40 -12.37 7.77 -15.02
C PHE A 40 -13.86 7.61 -15.33
N ASN A 41 -14.28 6.39 -15.64
CA ASN A 41 -15.69 6.00 -15.77
C ASN A 41 -16.44 6.29 -14.43
N PRO A 42 -17.68 6.81 -14.42
CA PRO A 42 -18.48 7.07 -13.21
C PRO A 42 -18.48 5.94 -12.16
N ASP A 43 -18.53 4.68 -12.59
CA ASP A 43 -18.50 3.55 -11.64
C ASP A 43 -17.17 3.43 -10.89
N LEU A 44 -16.05 3.67 -11.60
CA LEU A 44 -14.72 3.68 -11.01
C LEU A 44 -14.50 4.90 -10.11
N GLN A 45 -15.14 6.03 -10.41
CA GLN A 45 -15.11 7.20 -9.55
C GLN A 45 -15.80 6.91 -8.21
N LYS A 46 -17.01 6.34 -8.24
CA LYS A 46 -17.74 5.92 -7.04
C LYS A 46 -16.95 4.92 -6.21
N ARG A 47 -16.46 3.86 -6.83
CA ARG A 47 -15.64 2.85 -6.15
C ARG A 47 -14.37 3.44 -5.54
N ASN A 48 -13.71 4.37 -6.23
CA ASN A 48 -12.53 5.04 -5.66
C ASN A 48 -12.87 5.89 -4.43
N LEU A 49 -14.02 6.56 -4.43
CA LEU A 49 -14.50 7.36 -3.30
C LEU A 49 -14.84 6.46 -2.11
N GLU A 50 -15.55 5.36 -2.34
CA GLU A 50 -15.88 4.37 -1.31
C GLU A 50 -14.61 3.74 -0.69
N LEU A 51 -13.61 3.43 -1.53
CA LEU A 51 -12.36 2.83 -1.09
C LEU A 51 -11.35 3.84 -0.51
N ARG A 52 -11.65 5.15 -0.44
CA ARG A 52 -10.71 6.14 0.11
C ARG A 52 -10.36 5.82 1.56
N ASP A 53 -11.37 5.67 2.40
CA ASP A 53 -11.17 5.44 3.83
C ASP A 53 -10.50 4.09 4.08
N GLN A 54 -10.88 3.07 3.29
CA GLN A 54 -10.23 1.76 3.36
C GLN A 54 -8.74 1.86 2.99
N ARG A 55 -8.40 2.55 1.89
CA ARG A 55 -6.98 2.74 1.49
C ARG A 55 -6.18 3.47 2.55
N THR A 56 -6.75 4.48 3.21
CA THR A 56 -6.06 5.19 4.30
C THR A 56 -5.77 4.25 5.46
N LYS A 57 -6.76 3.45 5.87
CA LYS A 57 -6.58 2.46 6.94
C LYS A 57 -5.57 1.38 6.56
N ASP A 58 -5.67 0.82 5.35
CA ASP A 58 -4.75 -0.19 4.85
C ASP A 58 -3.32 0.34 4.78
N TYR A 59 -3.15 1.62 4.43
CA TYR A 59 -1.85 2.29 4.41
C TYR A 59 -1.27 2.48 5.82
N GLU A 60 -2.07 2.89 6.80
CA GLU A 60 -1.64 2.98 8.20
C GLU A 60 -1.24 1.62 8.76
N VAL A 61 -2.01 0.57 8.45
CA VAL A 61 -1.70 -0.82 8.82
C VAL A 61 -0.41 -1.29 8.15
N PHE A 62 -0.22 -0.98 6.87
CA PHE A 62 1.01 -1.30 6.16
C PHE A 62 2.24 -0.62 6.79
N LEU A 63 2.14 0.67 7.12
CA LEU A 63 3.22 1.40 7.78
C LEU A 63 3.52 0.85 9.18
N SER A 64 2.50 0.41 9.93
CA SER A 64 2.71 -0.18 11.25
C SER A 64 3.44 -1.52 11.16
N GLN A 65 3.06 -2.37 10.20
CA GLN A 65 3.77 -3.64 9.90
C GLN A 65 5.21 -3.37 9.44
N LEU A 66 5.42 -2.39 8.56
CA LEU A 66 6.75 -2.05 8.06
C LEU A 66 7.68 -1.59 9.19
N LYS A 67 7.15 -0.78 10.13
CA LYS A 67 7.88 -0.36 11.34
C LYS A 67 8.21 -1.53 12.26
N GLU A 68 7.37 -2.56 12.29
CA GLU A 68 7.64 -3.76 13.08
C GLU A 68 8.72 -4.61 12.40
N TYR A 69 8.63 -4.81 11.09
CA TYR A 69 9.64 -5.54 10.32
C TYR A 69 11.00 -4.85 10.32
N SER A 70 11.05 -3.51 10.35
CA SER A 70 12.32 -2.77 10.41
C SER A 70 13.07 -2.95 11.73
N LYS A 71 12.43 -3.47 12.79
CA LYS A 71 13.11 -3.80 14.04
C LYS A 71 13.84 -5.14 13.98
N SER A 72 13.56 -5.96 12.97
CA SER A 72 14.26 -7.22 12.75
C SER A 72 15.58 -6.97 12.05
N ASP A 73 16.62 -7.71 12.43
CA ASP A 73 17.90 -7.73 11.71
C ASP A 73 17.81 -8.43 10.34
N LYS A 74 16.68 -9.10 10.06
CA LYS A 74 16.42 -9.74 8.78
C LYS A 74 15.99 -8.72 7.72
N PRO A 75 16.22 -9.00 6.42
CA PRO A 75 15.63 -8.21 5.35
C PRO A 75 14.09 -8.12 5.47
N ILE A 76 13.53 -6.95 5.17
CA ILE A 76 12.09 -6.67 5.34
C ILE A 76 11.20 -7.70 4.62
N TRP A 77 11.61 -8.18 3.45
CA TRP A 77 10.84 -9.18 2.70
C TRP A 77 10.82 -10.56 3.37
N GLU A 78 11.89 -10.95 4.07
CA GLU A 78 11.93 -12.19 4.85
C GLU A 78 11.09 -12.08 6.11
N ALA A 79 11.21 -10.96 6.83
CA ALA A 79 10.38 -10.67 8.01
C ALA A 79 8.88 -10.64 7.66
N ALA A 80 8.51 -10.05 6.53
CA ALA A 80 7.14 -10.05 6.03
C ALA A 80 6.64 -11.45 5.65
N ALA A 81 7.49 -12.26 4.99
CA ALA A 81 7.14 -13.64 4.63
C ALA A 81 6.96 -14.53 5.88
N ASP A 82 7.81 -14.37 6.89
CA ASP A 82 7.70 -15.07 8.17
C ASP A 82 6.40 -14.68 8.90
N ALA A 83 6.10 -13.39 8.98
CA ALA A 83 4.85 -12.90 9.58
C ALA A 83 3.60 -13.43 8.83
N GLN A 84 3.64 -13.49 7.50
CA GLN A 84 2.56 -14.06 6.69
C GLN A 84 2.36 -15.56 6.95
N ARG A 85 3.45 -16.33 7.12
CA ARG A 85 3.39 -17.75 7.48
C ARG A 85 2.73 -17.94 8.85
N GLN A 86 3.18 -17.18 9.85
CA GLN A 86 2.60 -17.21 11.20
C GLN A 86 1.12 -16.83 11.20
N ALA A 87 0.73 -15.77 10.47
CA ALA A 87 -0.66 -15.36 10.35
C ALA A 87 -1.53 -16.47 9.73
N LYS A 88 -1.03 -17.16 8.70
CA LYS A 88 -1.74 -18.28 8.07
C LYS A 88 -1.90 -19.47 9.02
N GLU A 89 -0.86 -19.81 9.77
CA GLU A 89 -0.90 -20.89 10.76
C GLU A 89 -1.90 -20.59 11.88
N GLN A 90 -1.91 -19.35 12.38
CA GLN A 90 -2.88 -18.91 13.39
C GLN A 90 -4.33 -18.96 12.89
N LEU A 91 -4.57 -18.60 11.62
CA LEU A 91 -5.90 -18.71 11.01
C LEU A 91 -6.36 -20.16 10.92
N LEU A 92 -5.48 -21.07 10.49
CA LEU A 92 -5.79 -22.51 10.41
C LEU A 92 -6.06 -23.11 11.80
N GLN A 93 -5.31 -22.71 12.82
CA GLN A 93 -5.54 -23.14 14.19
C GLN A 93 -6.90 -22.66 14.71
N LYS A 94 -7.22 -21.38 14.52
CA LYS A 94 -8.53 -20.82 14.90
C LYS A 94 -9.68 -21.53 14.19
N GLU A 95 -9.55 -21.78 12.88
CA GLU A 95 -10.59 -22.48 12.12
C GLU A 95 -10.77 -23.94 12.57
N ALA A 96 -9.71 -24.60 13.05
CA ALA A 96 -9.78 -25.93 13.63
C ALA A 96 -10.46 -25.91 15.01
N GLU A 97 -10.13 -24.94 15.86
CA GLU A 97 -10.75 -24.73 17.16
C GLU A 97 -12.25 -24.42 17.04
N ASP A 98 -12.62 -23.50 16.15
CA ASP A 98 -14.02 -23.15 15.88
C ASP A 98 -14.81 -24.36 15.38
N ARG A 99 -14.23 -25.18 14.50
CA ARG A 99 -14.85 -26.42 14.05
C ARG A 99 -15.04 -27.42 15.18
N ALA A 100 -14.05 -27.60 16.04
CA ALA A 100 -14.15 -28.49 17.19
C ALA A 100 -15.23 -28.01 18.18
N LEU A 101 -15.34 -26.70 18.39
CA LEU A 101 -16.35 -26.10 19.25
C LEU A 101 -17.76 -26.26 18.67
N GLN A 102 -17.93 -26.04 17.37
CA GLN A 102 -19.20 -26.29 16.67
C GLN A 102 -19.63 -27.75 16.72
N GLN A 103 -18.69 -28.70 16.63
CA GLN A 103 -18.99 -30.13 16.76
C GLN A 103 -19.48 -30.47 18.17
N LYS A 104 -18.79 -29.98 19.21
CA LYS A 104 -19.22 -30.16 20.61
C LYS A 104 -20.62 -29.61 20.85
N MET A 105 -20.90 -28.38 20.38
CA MET A 105 -22.25 -27.80 20.50
C MET A 105 -23.33 -28.62 19.79
N ARG A 106 -23.01 -29.18 18.61
CA ARG A 106 -23.94 -30.06 17.87
C ARG A 106 -24.22 -31.35 18.64
N ASP A 107 -23.21 -31.94 19.25
CA ASP A 107 -23.36 -33.18 20.02
C ASP A 107 -24.13 -32.95 21.33
N GLU A 108 -23.92 -31.83 22.01
CA GLU A 108 -24.71 -31.42 23.17
C GLU A 108 -26.19 -31.19 22.81
N MET A 109 -26.48 -30.54 21.68
CA MET A 109 -27.86 -30.36 21.19
C MET A 109 -28.53 -31.70 20.85
N ARG A 110 -27.78 -32.65 20.27
CA ARG A 110 -28.29 -34.02 19.99
C ARG A 110 -28.58 -34.80 21.26
N ALA A 111 -27.71 -34.70 22.26
CA ALA A 111 -27.91 -35.34 23.57
C ALA A 111 -29.15 -34.76 24.30
N GLN A 112 -29.37 -33.44 24.24
CA GLN A 112 -30.56 -32.81 24.82
C GLN A 112 -31.86 -33.17 24.07
N ALA A 113 -31.80 -33.37 22.75
CA ALA A 113 -32.95 -33.77 21.94
C ALA A 113 -33.38 -35.24 22.15
N HIS A 114 -32.44 -36.13 22.48
CA HIS A 114 -32.74 -37.54 22.81
C HIS A 114 -33.07 -37.78 24.29
N GLY A 115 -32.94 -36.77 25.15
CA GLY A 115 -33.20 -36.85 26.59
C GLY A 115 -34.61 -36.44 27.06
N ARG A 116 -35.61 -36.46 26.18
CA ARG A 116 -37.03 -36.20 26.50
C ARG A 116 -37.93 -37.35 26.05
#